data_AF-A0AAU9NUT3-F1
#
_entry.id   AF-A0AAU9NUT3-F1
#
_cell.length_a   1.000
_cell.length_b   1.000
_cell.length_c   1.000
_cell.angle_alpha   90.00
_cell.angle_beta   90.00
_cell.angle_gamma   90.00
#
_symmetry.space_group_name_H-M   'P 1'
#
loop_
_entity.id
_entity.type
_entity.pdbx_description
1 polymer ?
#
loop_
_entity_poly.entity_id
_entity_poly.type
_entity_poly.pdbx_seq_one_letter_code
_entity_poly.pdbx_strand_id
1 'polypeptide(L)'
;MAQRRKIEVSNTNFDGNKPEVNVSFQNAANEVTKLHHQAMNSQHVAFDAGRRHSLEKAFEWVSSKAHDGKSVTSSEFMAYLQHELNDSSANSHQELSENMPCSQDQDMKEEHPHM
;
A
#
# COMPACT_ATOMS: atom_id res chain seq x y z
N MET A 1 41.89 -11.04 -33.29
CA MET A 1 41.15 -12.28 -32.95
C MET A 1 40.38 -12.01 -31.66
N ALA A 2 39.05 -11.98 -31.70
CA ALA A 2 38.22 -11.64 -30.54
C ALA A 2 37.99 -12.89 -29.68
N GLN A 3 38.39 -12.83 -28.41
CA GLN A 3 38.27 -13.93 -27.46
C GLN A 3 36.83 -13.98 -26.93
N ARG A 4 36.04 -14.95 -27.40
CA ARG A 4 34.70 -15.21 -26.86
C ARG A 4 34.86 -15.80 -25.46
N ARG A 5 34.46 -15.05 -24.45
CA ARG A 5 34.29 -15.54 -23.08
C ARG A 5 33.12 -16.53 -23.12
N LYS A 6 33.41 -17.82 -22.99
CA LYS A 6 32.39 -18.85 -22.77
C LYS A 6 31.87 -18.61 -21.36
N ILE A 7 30.76 -17.89 -21.25
CA ILE A 7 29.95 -17.86 -20.04
C ILE A 7 29.44 -19.28 -19.91
N GLU A 8 30.12 -20.10 -19.12
CA GLU A 8 29.51 -21.31 -18.58
C GLU A 8 28.40 -20.83 -17.66
N VAL A 9 27.22 -20.66 -18.24
CA VAL A 9 25.99 -20.81 -17.49
C VAL A 9 26.09 -22.23 -16.96
N SER A 10 26.52 -22.36 -15.72
CA SER A 10 26.27 -23.56 -14.95
C SER A 10 24.76 -23.67 -14.93
N ASN A 11 24.21 -24.37 -15.93
CA ASN A 11 22.88 -24.94 -15.85
C ASN A 11 22.99 -25.92 -14.67
N THR A 12 22.82 -25.37 -13.47
CA THR A 12 22.38 -26.13 -12.31
C THR A 12 21.13 -26.81 -12.82
N ASN A 13 21.26 -28.08 -13.18
CA ASN A 13 20.16 -28.92 -13.62
C ASN A 13 19.07 -28.73 -12.56
N PHE A 14 18.05 -27.96 -12.91
CA PHE A 14 16.87 -27.74 -12.09
C PHE A 14 16.13 -29.07 -12.13
N ASP A 15 16.59 -29.99 -11.29
CA ASP A 15 15.93 -31.26 -11.08
C ASP A 15 14.70 -30.98 -10.23
N GLY A 16 13.56 -30.78 -10.91
CA GLY A 16 12.27 -30.52 -10.29
C GLY A 16 11.78 -31.64 -9.35
N ASN A 17 12.52 -32.75 -9.26
CA ASN A 17 12.27 -33.85 -8.33
C ASN A 17 13.04 -33.70 -7.01
N LYS A 18 13.89 -32.68 -6.85
CA LYS A 18 14.56 -32.43 -5.58
C LYS A 18 13.53 -31.96 -4.54
N PRO A 19 13.37 -32.68 -3.41
CA PRO A 19 12.37 -32.36 -2.41
C PRO A 19 12.53 -30.95 -1.85
N GLU A 20 13.75 -30.44 -1.74
CA GLU A 20 14.02 -29.06 -1.29
C GLU A 20 13.48 -27.97 -2.24
N VAL A 21 13.55 -28.21 -3.55
CA VAL A 21 13.04 -27.26 -4.56
C VAL A 21 11.51 -27.26 -4.56
N ASN A 22 10.90 -28.44 -4.41
CA ASN A 22 9.45 -28.59 -4.29
C ASN A 22 8.91 -27.90 -3.01
N VAL A 23 9.58 -28.10 -1.87
CA VAL A 23 9.22 -27.45 -0.60
C VAL A 23 9.39 -25.93 -0.67
N SER A 24 10.48 -25.45 -1.28
CA SER A 24 10.71 -24.00 -1.45
C SER A 24 9.65 -23.36 -2.34
N PHE A 25 9.28 -24.01 -3.43
CA PHE A 25 8.20 -23.55 -4.31
C PHE A 25 6.86 -23.54 -3.60
N GLN A 26 6.53 -24.62 -2.87
CA GLN A 26 5.28 -24.70 -2.11
C GLN A 26 5.21 -23.60 -1.04
N ASN A 27 6.29 -23.33 -0.33
CA ASN A 27 6.37 -22.25 0.65
C ASN A 27 6.17 -20.87 0.00
N ALA A 28 6.81 -20.61 -1.14
CA ALA A 28 6.61 -19.38 -1.89
C ALA A 28 5.15 -19.23 -2.35
N ALA A 29 4.53 -20.29 -2.88
CA ALA A 29 3.13 -20.30 -3.29
C ALA A 29 2.18 -20.05 -2.11
N ASN A 30 2.49 -20.61 -0.94
CA ASN A 30 1.73 -20.39 0.30
C ASN A 30 1.83 -18.94 0.77
N GLU A 31 3.02 -18.33 0.75
CA GLU A 31 3.20 -16.92 1.11
C GLU A 31 2.48 -15.98 0.13
N VAL A 32 2.50 -16.27 -1.18
CA VAL A 32 1.71 -15.51 -2.17
C VAL A 32 0.22 -15.64 -1.87
N THR A 33 -0.25 -16.85 -1.56
CA THR A 33 -1.65 -17.10 -1.19
C THR A 33 -2.04 -16.33 0.07
N LYS A 34 -1.18 -16.31 1.08
CA LYS A 34 -1.39 -15.57 2.32
C LYS A 34 -1.43 -14.06 2.08
N LEU A 35 -0.48 -13.53 1.31
CA LEU A 35 -0.46 -12.11 0.94
C LEU A 35 -1.70 -11.71 0.15
N HIS A 36 -2.15 -12.56 -0.76
CA HIS A 36 -3.39 -12.35 -1.51
C HIS A 36 -4.60 -12.26 -0.58
N HIS A 37 -4.79 -13.24 0.32
CA HIS A 37 -5.88 -13.18 1.29
C HIS A 37 -5.78 -11.96 2.19
N GLN A 38 -4.59 -11.60 2.66
CA GLN A 38 -4.37 -10.41 3.47
C GLN A 38 -4.75 -9.13 2.69
N ALA A 39 -4.32 -9.01 1.42
CA ALA A 39 -4.66 -7.91 0.55
C ALA A 39 -6.17 -7.83 0.30
N MET A 40 -6.82 -8.96 -0.02
CA MET A 40 -8.27 -9.04 -0.22
C MET A 40 -9.05 -8.67 1.05
N ASN A 41 -8.60 -9.12 2.23
CA ASN A 41 -9.22 -8.73 3.49
C ASN A 41 -9.06 -7.23 3.76
N SER A 42 -7.91 -6.64 3.40
CA SER A 42 -7.69 -5.20 3.52
C SER A 42 -8.45 -4.37 2.48
N GLN A 43 -8.81 -4.94 1.32
CA GLN A 43 -9.55 -4.26 0.27
C GLN A 43 -10.90 -3.76 0.75
N HIS A 44 -11.62 -4.57 1.53
CA HIS A 44 -12.92 -4.17 2.08
C HIS A 44 -12.77 -2.96 3.01
N VAL A 45 -11.75 -2.96 3.87
CA VAL A 45 -11.47 -1.87 4.81
C VAL A 45 -11.06 -0.60 4.05
N ALA A 46 -10.18 -0.72 3.05
CA ALA A 46 -9.76 0.40 2.21
C ALA A 46 -10.94 1.01 1.44
N PHE A 47 -11.83 0.17 0.89
CA PHE A 47 -13.03 0.62 0.21
C PHE A 47 -13.98 1.37 1.16
N ASP A 48 -14.22 0.83 2.35
CA ASP A 48 -15.04 1.48 3.37
C ASP A 48 -14.46 2.81 3.85
N ALA A 49 -13.13 2.88 4.00
CA ALA A 49 -12.43 4.13 4.31
C ALA A 49 -12.61 5.17 3.19
N GLY A 50 -12.43 4.76 1.93
CA GLY A 50 -12.64 5.62 0.76
C GLY A 50 -14.09 6.14 0.66
N ARG A 51 -15.09 5.28 0.89
CA ARG A 51 -16.50 5.69 0.90
C ARG A 51 -16.76 6.74 1.97
N ARG A 52 -16.29 6.50 3.20
CA ARG A 52 -16.47 7.45 4.31
C ARG A 52 -15.80 8.79 4.01
N HIS A 53 -14.57 8.75 3.50
CA HIS A 53 -13.83 9.93 3.11
C HIS A 53 -14.55 10.73 2.01
N SER A 54 -15.07 10.07 0.97
CA SER A 54 -15.82 10.75 -0.10
C SER A 54 -17.09 11.45 0.41
N LEU A 55 -17.79 10.83 1.37
CA LEU A 55 -18.98 11.42 1.98
C LEU A 55 -18.63 12.63 2.83
N GLU A 56 -17.52 12.56 3.56
CA GLU A 56 -17.00 13.67 4.37
C GLU A 56 -16.61 14.87 3.50
N LYS A 57 -15.90 14.64 2.39
CA LYS A 57 -15.57 15.70 1.42
C LYS A 57 -16.81 16.35 0.81
N ALA A 58 -17.80 15.55 0.42
CA ALA A 58 -19.05 16.06 -0.10
C ALA A 58 -19.82 16.90 0.94
N PHE A 59 -19.86 16.43 2.19
CA PHE A 59 -20.49 17.16 3.29
C PHE A 59 -19.77 18.47 3.61
N GLU A 60 -18.44 18.45 3.67
CA GLU A 60 -17.60 19.64 3.86
C GLU A 60 -17.88 20.67 2.77
N TRP A 61 -17.91 20.24 1.51
CA TRP A 61 -18.19 21.12 0.37
C TRP A 61 -19.59 21.74 0.44
N VAL A 62 -20.64 20.94 0.71
CA VAL A 62 -22.01 21.46 0.86
C VAL A 62 -22.11 22.44 2.03
N SER A 63 -21.47 22.12 3.16
CA SER A 63 -21.45 22.98 4.34
C SER A 63 -20.76 24.31 4.06
N SER A 64 -19.66 24.29 3.31
CA SER A 64 -19.00 25.50 2.82
C SER A 64 -19.92 26.37 1.96
N LYS A 65 -20.71 25.78 1.05
CA LYS A 65 -21.68 26.53 0.24
C LYS A 65 -22.80 27.13 1.09
N ALA A 66 -23.31 26.37 2.07
CA ALA A 66 -24.33 26.85 2.98
C ALA A 66 -23.84 28.01 3.86
N HIS A 67 -22.58 27.96 4.32
CA HIS A 67 -21.94 29.05 5.06
C HIS A 67 -21.83 30.34 4.22
N ASP A 68 -21.62 30.22 2.91
CA ASP A 68 -21.65 31.34 1.95
C ASP A 68 -23.08 31.89 1.69
N GLY A 69 -24.11 31.36 2.35
CA GLY A 69 -25.52 31.68 2.12
C GLY A 69 -26.06 31.13 0.79
N LYS A 70 -25.33 30.22 0.13
CA LYS A 70 -25.71 29.64 -1.15
C LYS A 70 -26.40 28.30 -0.93
N SER A 71 -27.60 28.17 -1.49
CA SER A 71 -28.24 26.87 -1.64
C SER A 71 -27.55 26.08 -2.74
N VAL A 72 -27.17 24.85 -2.45
CA VAL A 72 -26.61 23.93 -3.46
C VAL A 72 -27.75 23.38 -4.33
N THR A 73 -27.67 23.61 -5.64
CA THR A 73 -28.57 22.97 -6.61
C THR A 73 -28.08 21.56 -6.97
N SER A 74 -28.97 20.67 -7.41
CA SER A 74 -28.59 19.32 -7.84
C SER A 74 -27.56 19.33 -8.98
N SER A 75 -27.61 20.32 -9.88
CA SER A 75 -26.63 20.47 -10.96
C SER A 75 -25.23 20.82 -10.45
N GLU A 76 -25.13 21.72 -9.46
CA GLU A 76 -23.84 22.10 -8.88
C GLU A 76 -23.22 20.94 -8.09
N PHE A 77 -24.04 20.18 -7.36
CA PHE A 77 -23.58 18.98 -6.68
C PHE A 77 -23.09 17.91 -7.67
N MET A 78 -23.81 17.67 -8.76
CA MET A 78 -23.38 16.75 -9.81
C MET A 78 -22.08 17.20 -10.47
N ALA A 79 -21.92 18.49 -10.75
CA ALA A 79 -20.69 19.04 -11.31
C ALA A 79 -19.50 18.88 -10.34
N TYR A 80 -19.72 19.11 -9.04
CA TYR A 80 -18.72 18.87 -8.01
C TYR A 80 -18.27 17.40 -7.96
N LEU A 81 -19.22 16.46 -7.96
CA LEU A 81 -18.89 15.03 -7.97
C LEU A 81 -18.12 14.63 -9.23
N GLN A 82 -18.53 15.11 -10.41
CA GLN A 82 -17.82 14.82 -11.66
C GLN A 82 -16.39 15.36 -11.64
N HIS A 83 -16.19 16.55 -11.09
CA HIS A 83 -14.87 17.14 -10.90
C HIS A 83 -13.99 16.30 -9.99
N GLU A 84 -14.45 15.97 -8.78
CA GLU A 84 -13.71 15.15 -7.81
C GLU A 84 -13.38 13.75 -8.33
N LEU A 85 -14.33 13.12 -9.03
CA LEU A 85 -14.11 11.80 -9.64
C LEU A 85 -13.10 11.85 -10.79
N ASN A 86 -13.01 12.97 -11.51
CA ASN A 86 -12.02 13.15 -12.56
C ASN A 86 -10.63 13.52 -12.02
N ASP A 87 -10.56 14.28 -10.92
CA ASP A 87 -9.30 14.70 -10.27
C ASP A 87 -8.68 13.64 -9.36
N SER A 88 -9.48 12.69 -8.86
CA SER A 88 -9.02 11.63 -7.94
C SER A 88 -7.94 10.68 -8.51
N SER A 89 -7.59 10.78 -9.80
CA SER A 89 -6.39 10.16 -10.36
C SER A 89 -5.07 10.75 -9.82
N ALA A 90 -5.08 11.90 -9.16
CA ALA A 90 -3.87 12.63 -8.76
C ALA A 90 -3.62 12.69 -7.23
N ASN A 91 -4.58 12.32 -6.38
CA ASN A 91 -4.53 12.63 -4.93
C ASN A 91 -4.19 11.44 -4.01
N SER A 92 -3.88 10.27 -4.54
CA SER A 92 -3.60 9.06 -3.75
C SER A 92 -2.19 9.00 -3.11
N HIS A 93 -1.51 10.15 -2.94
CA HIS A 93 -0.09 10.20 -2.54
C HIS A 93 0.20 10.88 -1.19
N GLN A 94 -0.77 11.46 -0.47
CA GLN A 94 -0.45 12.28 0.72
C GLN A 94 -0.55 11.58 2.09
N GLU A 95 -1.17 10.41 2.22
CA GLU A 95 -1.50 9.84 3.55
C GLU A 95 -0.79 8.52 3.89
N LEU A 96 0.37 8.23 3.30
CA LEU A 96 1.18 7.06 3.68
C LEU A 96 2.41 7.42 4.52
N SER A 97 2.61 8.69 4.89
CA SER A 97 3.86 9.16 5.50
C SER A 97 3.85 9.34 7.03
N GLU A 98 2.71 9.36 7.73
CA GLU A 98 2.71 9.86 9.13
C GLU A 98 2.66 8.83 10.27
N ASN A 99 2.45 7.53 10.02
CA ASN A 99 2.31 6.55 11.13
C ASN A 99 3.37 5.44 11.14
N MET A 100 4.65 5.80 11.03
CA MET A 100 5.74 4.90 11.42
C MET A 100 6.26 5.28 12.80
N PRO A 101 6.00 4.50 13.87
CA PRO A 101 6.65 4.73 15.14
C PRO A 101 8.15 4.50 14.98
N CYS A 102 8.91 5.58 15.05
CA CYS A 102 10.36 5.56 15.15
C CYS A 102 10.71 4.74 16.40
N SER A 103 11.19 3.51 16.20
CA SER A 103 11.74 2.72 17.30
C SER A 103 13.06 3.38 17.70
N GLN A 104 13.00 4.26 18.69
CA GLN A 104 14.18 4.71 19.41
C GLN A 104 14.71 3.52 20.21
N ASP A 105 15.78 2.91 19.71
CA ASP A 105 16.63 2.02 20.48
C ASP A 105 17.10 2.79 21.73
N GLN A 106 16.62 2.35 22.89
CA GLN A 106 17.08 2.86 24.17
C GLN A 106 18.46 2.25 24.47
N ASP A 107 19.45 3.14 24.45
CA ASP A 107 20.78 2.98 25.03
C ASP A 107 20.68 2.36 26.44
N MET A 108 20.94 1.05 26.53
CA MET A 108 21.14 0.36 27.80
C MET A 108 22.50 0.78 28.33
N LYS A 109 22.50 1.72 29.28
CA LYS A 109 23.65 2.05 30.13
C LYS A 109 24.22 0.78 30.73
N GLU A 110 25.39 0.39 30.24
CA GLU A 110 26.22 -0.64 30.84
C GLU A 110 26.89 -0.06 32.09
N GLU A 111 26.26 -0.32 33.24
CA GLU A 111 26.82 -0.07 34.56
C GLU A 111 28.00 -1.03 34.77
N HIS A 112 29.22 -0.50 34.67
CA HIS A 112 30.43 -1.19 35.11
C HIS A 112 30.38 -1.47 36.62
N PRO A 113 30.58 -2.72 37.09
CA PRO A 113 30.87 -2.93 38.50
C PRO A 113 32.34 -2.62 38.78
N HIS A 114 32.57 -1.79 39.80
CA HIS A 114 33.84 -1.66 40.51
C HIS A 114 34.21 -3.00 41.17
N MET A 115 35.43 -3.50 40.90
CA MET A 115 36.37 -4.04 41.88
C MET A 115 37.79 -3.88 41.32
#